data_AF-A0A5J9ULJ5-F1
#
_entry.id   AF-A0A5J9ULJ5-F1
#
_cell.length_a   1.000
_cell.length_b   1.000
_cell.length_c   1.000
_cell.angle_alpha   90.00
_cell.angle_beta   90.00
_cell.angle_gamma   90.00
#
_symmetry.space_group_name_H-M   'P 1'
#
loop_
_entity.id
_entity.type
_entity.pdbx_description
1 polymer ?
#
loop_
_entity_poly.entity_id
_entity_poly.type
_entity_poly.pdbx_seq_one_letter_code
_entity_poly.pdbx_strand_id
1 'polypeptide(L)'
;MMDGTPFPGIRNWDVTKGGKDLLSSKVVAVCPWRKGGEREVSFRNMKSEVMKIRLIIVKTMPEIPKPGFILQFLFLVIGDILFYAEKRKKVKRGTEERVVESKKPSRRKGSATAAGYEEEMEEREKVVCLAKLAEQAERYDDMVEYMKKLARMDVDMSAEERHLFSVGFKNTIGAKRASWRILSSLEQKVTAGDQTGVMIDAYKRKIEDELRMVCNEILSIIAIHCLPLATSGENAVFFYKMKGDYYRYLAEFSTGNEKKAAADQALMAYQHAMVVASSELSPAHQIRLGVALNFSVFFYEILNSHERAYQVAKQAFDEAAAEINSSGDGAYKDSTLMMQLLKDNLALWTSELTGGETSKDDDIDMEG
;
A
#
# COMPACT_ATOMS: atom_id res chain seq x y z
N MET A 1 29.33 -20.10 -17.41
CA MET A 1 30.73 -19.63 -17.30
C MET A 1 30.74 -18.14 -17.55
N MET A 2 31.32 -17.42 -16.58
CA MET A 2 31.73 -16.00 -16.55
C MET A 2 30.64 -14.92 -16.74
N ASP A 3 30.67 -13.75 -16.09
CA ASP A 3 31.26 -13.19 -14.86
C ASP A 3 30.81 -11.70 -14.85
N GLY A 4 30.84 -11.03 -13.68
CA GLY A 4 31.19 -9.61 -13.62
C GLY A 4 30.09 -8.54 -13.68
N THR A 5 29.68 -8.07 -12.50
CA THR A 5 29.21 -6.70 -12.20
C THR A 5 30.19 -5.60 -12.71
N PRO A 6 29.85 -4.28 -12.81
CA PRO A 6 28.98 -3.52 -11.89
C PRO A 6 28.04 -2.44 -12.47
N PHE A 7 27.06 -2.06 -11.65
CA PHE A 7 26.39 -0.76 -11.68
C PHE A 7 27.41 0.39 -11.58
N PRO A 8 27.18 1.50 -12.31
CA PRO A 8 27.35 2.80 -11.66
C PRO A 8 26.30 3.85 -12.05
N GLY A 9 25.75 4.50 -11.02
CA GLY A 9 25.58 5.95 -11.02
C GLY A 9 24.27 6.52 -11.57
N ILE A 10 23.29 6.71 -10.70
CA ILE A 10 22.39 7.87 -10.84
C ILE A 10 23.05 9.00 -10.03
N ARG A 11 23.71 9.90 -10.76
CA ARG A 11 24.23 11.17 -10.23
C ARG A 11 23.07 12.12 -9.95
N ASN A 12 23.25 12.95 -8.91
CA ASN A 12 22.47 14.15 -8.63
C ASN A 12 22.18 14.96 -9.90
N TRP A 13 20.95 15.47 -10.03
CA TRP A 13 20.65 16.57 -10.94
C TRP A 13 20.11 17.75 -10.15
N ASP A 14 20.95 18.77 -10.15
CA ASP A 14 20.78 20.11 -9.61
C ASP A 14 19.78 20.91 -10.47
N VAL A 15 18.97 21.72 -9.82
CA VAL A 15 17.95 22.56 -10.45
C VAL A 15 18.51 23.97 -10.55
N THR A 16 18.91 24.41 -11.75
CA THR A 16 19.04 25.85 -12.01
C THR A 16 18.57 26.31 -13.38
N LYS A 17 17.73 27.35 -13.29
CA LYS A 17 17.40 28.45 -14.22
C LYS A 17 16.50 28.19 -15.43
N GLY A 18 15.27 28.69 -15.29
CA GLY A 18 14.91 29.95 -15.96
C GLY A 18 13.69 29.90 -16.89
N GLY A 19 12.63 30.60 -16.49
CA GLY A 19 11.77 31.32 -17.43
C GLY A 19 10.37 30.74 -17.71
N LYS A 20 9.40 31.31 -16.98
CA LYS A 20 8.00 31.64 -17.37
C LYS A 20 7.11 30.55 -18.02
N ASP A 21 6.08 30.21 -17.26
CA ASP A 21 4.73 29.83 -17.71
C ASP A 21 4.62 28.76 -18.80
N LEU A 22 4.92 27.52 -18.46
CA LEU A 22 4.24 26.37 -19.04
C LEU A 22 4.07 25.28 -17.97
N LEU A 23 2.82 24.98 -17.61
CA LEU A 23 2.43 23.76 -16.90
C LEU A 23 2.73 22.55 -17.80
N SER A 24 4.00 22.17 -17.93
CA SER A 24 4.41 20.91 -18.54
C SER A 24 4.80 19.94 -17.43
N SER A 25 3.83 19.19 -16.91
CA SER A 25 4.13 17.88 -16.30
C SER A 25 4.67 17.00 -17.42
N LYS A 26 6.00 16.94 -17.58
CA LYS A 26 6.68 16.03 -18.51
C LYS A 26 6.52 14.60 -17.98
N VAL A 27 5.46 13.92 -18.41
CA VAL A 27 5.35 12.47 -18.25
C VAL A 27 6.24 11.83 -19.31
N VAL A 28 7.34 11.21 -18.88
CA VAL A 28 8.24 10.47 -19.77
C VAL A 28 7.59 9.12 -20.06
N ALA A 29 6.81 9.03 -21.14
CA ALA A 29 6.34 7.76 -21.65
C ALA A 29 7.46 7.09 -22.46
N VAL A 30 7.94 5.93 -21.98
CA VAL A 30 8.90 5.10 -22.73
C VAL A 30 8.12 4.31 -23.76
N CYS A 31 8.26 4.67 -25.04
CA CYS A 31 7.53 4.11 -26.16
C CYS A 31 8.54 3.55 -27.19
N PRO A 32 8.22 2.51 -27.98
CA PRO A 32 9.18 1.83 -28.86
C PRO A 32 9.48 2.61 -30.15
N TRP A 33 9.24 3.93 -30.18
CA TRP A 33 9.28 4.77 -31.38
C TRP A 33 10.41 5.78 -31.32
N ARG A 34 10.99 6.15 -32.47
CA ARG A 34 12.21 6.99 -32.60
C ARG A 34 12.20 8.23 -31.69
N LYS A 35 13.34 8.46 -31.02
CA LYS A 35 13.59 9.57 -30.10
C LYS A 35 13.40 10.91 -30.80
N GLY A 36 12.66 11.84 -30.19
CA GLY A 36 12.43 13.20 -30.72
C GLY A 36 11.18 13.38 -31.58
N GLY A 37 10.33 12.36 -31.76
CA GLY A 37 9.04 12.51 -32.42
C GLY A 37 7.98 13.15 -31.50
N GLU A 38 7.30 14.19 -31.99
CA GLU A 38 6.02 14.66 -31.43
C GLU A 38 4.86 14.00 -32.17
N ARG A 39 3.88 13.48 -31.43
CA ARG A 39 2.65 12.90 -31.99
C ARG A 39 1.44 13.37 -31.20
N GLU A 40 0.36 13.66 -31.91
CA GLU A 40 -0.94 14.02 -31.34
C GLU A 40 -1.88 12.81 -31.43
N VAL A 41 -2.26 12.25 -30.29
CA VAL A 41 -3.15 11.10 -30.21
C VAL A 41 -4.54 11.59 -29.82
N SER A 42 -5.53 11.24 -30.64
CA SER A 42 -6.94 11.59 -30.42
C SER A 42 -7.70 10.40 -29.87
N PHE A 43 -8.47 10.58 -28.81
CA PHE A 43 -9.35 9.55 -28.24
C PHE A 43 -10.69 10.16 -27.86
N ARG A 44 -11.75 9.35 -27.81
CA ARG A 44 -13.08 9.78 -27.38
C ARG A 44 -13.30 9.45 -25.91
N ASN A 45 -13.79 10.41 -25.13
CA ASN A 45 -14.21 10.16 -23.76
C ASN A 45 -15.58 9.46 -23.71
N MET A 46 -16.05 9.09 -22.51
CA MET A 46 -17.38 8.47 -22.30
C MET A 46 -18.56 9.33 -22.74
N LYS A 47 -18.34 10.62 -23.01
CA LYS A 47 -19.34 11.55 -23.58
C LYS A 47 -19.19 11.73 -25.09
N SER A 48 -18.38 10.88 -25.75
CA SER A 48 -18.07 10.93 -27.18
C SER A 48 -17.32 12.18 -27.66
N GLU A 49 -16.76 12.98 -26.76
CA GLU A 49 -15.95 14.15 -27.10
C GLU A 49 -14.52 13.72 -27.46
N VAL A 50 -13.99 14.27 -28.55
CA VAL A 50 -12.62 13.99 -29.02
C VAL A 50 -11.64 14.82 -28.20
N MET A 51 -10.82 14.15 -27.40
CA MET A 51 -9.69 14.72 -26.69
C MET A 51 -8.40 14.40 -27.43
N LYS A 52 -7.47 15.36 -27.47
CA LYS A 52 -6.17 15.21 -28.13
C LYS A 52 -5.05 15.43 -27.13
N ILE A 53 -4.11 14.49 -27.05
CA ILE A 53 -2.90 14.59 -26.23
C ILE A 53 -1.68 14.60 -27.13
N ARG A 54 -0.79 15.57 -26.93
CA ARG A 54 0.55 15.56 -27.52
C ARG A 54 1.51 14.75 -26.65
N LEU A 55 2.10 13.72 -27.22
CA LEU A 55 3.13 12.90 -26.62
C LEU A 55 4.49 13.31 -27.19
N ILE A 56 5.46 13.54 -26.30
CA ILE A 56 6.85 13.84 -26.65
C ILE A 56 7.68 12.61 -26.28
N ILE A 57 8.31 11.98 -27.26
CA ILE A 57 9.06 10.73 -27.03
C ILE A 57 10.49 11.06 -26.58
N VAL A 58 10.76 10.81 -25.30
CA VAL A 58 12.02 11.21 -24.65
C VAL A 58 13.08 10.09 -24.68
N LYS A 59 12.68 8.82 -24.89
CA LYS A 59 13.60 7.67 -24.97
C LYS A 59 12.99 6.51 -25.78
N THR A 60 13.80 5.85 -26.61
CA THR A 60 13.48 4.64 -27.40
C THR A 60 13.97 3.38 -26.69
N MET A 61 13.19 2.29 -26.73
CA MET A 61 13.69 0.96 -26.36
C MET A 61 14.40 0.27 -27.53
N PRO A 62 15.42 -0.57 -27.26
CA PRO A 62 16.13 -1.33 -28.30
C PRO A 62 15.34 -2.55 -28.83
N GLU A 63 14.30 -3.02 -28.12
CA GLU A 63 13.44 -4.11 -28.58
C GLU A 63 11.96 -3.74 -28.52
N ILE A 64 11.21 -4.14 -29.55
CA ILE A 64 9.77 -3.82 -29.72
C ILE A 64 8.96 -4.86 -28.92
N PRO A 65 8.24 -4.48 -27.83
CA PRO A 65 7.31 -5.39 -27.19
C PRO A 65 6.08 -5.62 -28.08
N LYS A 66 5.46 -6.81 -27.94
CA LYS A 66 4.30 -7.25 -28.76
C LYS A 66 3.21 -6.15 -28.80
N PRO A 67 2.52 -5.94 -29.94
CA PRO A 67 1.57 -4.82 -30.14
C PRO A 67 0.50 -4.68 -29.06
N GLY A 68 0.03 -5.79 -28.48
CA GLY A 68 -0.97 -5.80 -27.41
C GLY A 68 -0.48 -5.16 -26.10
N PHE A 69 0.82 -5.27 -25.79
CA PHE A 69 1.41 -4.74 -24.56
C PHE A 69 1.47 -3.21 -24.57
N ILE A 70 1.70 -2.62 -25.76
CA ILE A 70 1.76 -1.17 -25.96
C ILE A 70 0.38 -0.55 -25.78
N LEU A 71 -0.66 -1.20 -26.31
CA LEU A 71 -2.04 -0.69 -26.20
C LEU A 71 -2.54 -0.74 -24.76
N GLN A 72 -2.20 -1.81 -24.02
CA GLN A 72 -2.60 -2.01 -22.63
C GLN A 72 -1.87 -1.04 -21.68
N PHE A 73 -0.56 -0.83 -21.90
CA PHE A 73 0.24 0.13 -21.14
C PHE A 73 -0.19 1.59 -21.40
N LEU A 74 -0.50 1.94 -22.65
CA LEU A 74 -1.04 3.25 -22.99
C LEU A 74 -2.44 3.44 -22.39
N PHE A 75 -3.31 2.43 -22.38
CA PHE A 75 -4.64 2.54 -21.76
C PHE A 75 -4.57 2.75 -20.25
N LEU A 76 -3.66 2.07 -19.55
CA LEU A 76 -3.46 2.21 -18.11
C LEU A 76 -2.89 3.59 -17.76
N VAL A 77 -1.77 3.97 -18.38
CA VAL A 77 -1.09 5.24 -18.05
C VAL A 77 -1.91 6.45 -18.50
N ILE A 78 -2.53 6.40 -19.69
CA ILE A 78 -3.37 7.50 -20.16
C ILE A 78 -4.71 7.52 -19.41
N GLY A 79 -5.26 6.36 -19.05
CA GLY A 79 -6.47 6.25 -18.23
C GLY A 79 -6.31 6.91 -16.86
N ASP A 80 -5.20 6.65 -16.17
CA ASP A 80 -4.91 7.24 -14.87
C ASP A 80 -4.64 8.75 -14.97
N ILE A 81 -3.91 9.19 -16.01
CA ILE A 81 -3.65 10.62 -16.25
C ILE A 81 -4.93 11.38 -16.60
N LEU A 82 -5.82 10.78 -17.40
CA LEU A 82 -7.10 11.38 -17.77
C LEU A 82 -8.08 11.40 -16.61
N PHE A 83 -8.15 10.32 -15.83
CA PHE A 83 -8.94 10.27 -14.61
C PHE A 83 -8.48 11.34 -13.61
N TYR A 84 -7.16 11.48 -13.44
CA TYR A 84 -6.55 12.50 -12.60
C TYR A 84 -6.83 13.92 -13.12
N ALA A 85 -6.69 14.16 -14.44
CA ALA A 85 -6.94 15.46 -15.06
C ALA A 85 -8.43 15.85 -15.04
N GLU A 86 -9.35 14.88 -15.20
CA GLU A 86 -10.79 15.12 -15.19
C GLU A 86 -11.33 15.34 -13.77
N LYS A 87 -10.81 14.64 -12.75
CA LYS A 87 -11.07 14.97 -11.35
C LYS A 87 -10.52 16.36 -10.99
N ARG A 88 -9.31 16.72 -11.42
CA ARG A 88 -8.75 18.05 -11.18
C ARG A 88 -9.55 19.16 -11.86
N LYS A 89 -10.10 18.91 -13.06
CA LYS A 89 -11.03 19.85 -13.74
C LYS A 89 -12.38 19.96 -13.04
N LYS A 90 -12.91 18.89 -12.42
CA LYS A 90 -14.15 18.94 -11.62
C LYS A 90 -13.93 19.63 -10.27
N VAL A 91 -12.78 19.43 -9.64
CA VAL A 91 -12.40 20.14 -8.41
C VAL A 91 -12.20 21.63 -8.69
N LYS A 92 -11.50 21.99 -9.80
CA LYS A 92 -11.36 23.39 -10.24
C LYS A 92 -12.68 24.02 -10.69
N ARG A 93 -13.56 23.30 -11.41
CA ARG A 93 -14.90 23.81 -11.76
C ARG A 93 -15.79 23.98 -10.53
N GLY A 94 -15.74 23.06 -9.56
CA GLY A 94 -16.47 23.20 -8.30
C GLY A 94 -15.95 24.35 -7.42
N THR A 95 -14.68 24.75 -7.57
CA THR A 95 -14.12 25.94 -6.92
C THR A 95 -14.37 27.22 -7.71
N GLU A 96 -14.37 27.19 -9.05
CA GLU A 96 -14.66 28.36 -9.91
C GLU A 96 -16.17 28.67 -10.02
N GLU A 97 -17.05 27.66 -10.07
CA GLU A 97 -18.52 27.86 -10.02
C GLU A 97 -18.96 28.43 -8.66
N ARG A 98 -18.31 28.04 -7.56
CA ARG A 98 -18.50 28.69 -6.24
C ARG A 98 -18.02 30.15 -6.20
N VAL A 99 -17.14 30.57 -7.11
CA VAL A 99 -16.56 31.92 -7.14
C VAL A 99 -17.33 32.86 -8.08
N VAL A 100 -18.00 32.35 -9.13
CA VAL A 100 -18.68 33.19 -10.13
C VAL A 100 -20.14 33.51 -9.77
N GLU A 101 -20.80 32.73 -8.91
CA GLU A 101 -22.18 32.98 -8.50
C GLU A 101 -22.27 33.87 -7.23
N SER A 102 -21.73 35.09 -7.31
CA SER A 102 -21.91 36.11 -6.26
C SER A 102 -22.10 37.52 -6.86
N LYS A 103 -23.24 37.75 -7.52
CA LYS A 103 -23.74 39.11 -7.79
C LYS A 103 -25.04 39.40 -7.05
N LYS A 104 -24.84 40.06 -5.89
CA LYS A 104 -25.69 40.91 -5.05
C LYS A 104 -27.13 40.45 -4.71
N PRO A 105 -27.41 40.22 -3.42
CA PRO A 105 -28.68 40.61 -2.81
C PRO A 105 -28.54 41.96 -2.07
N SER A 106 -29.59 42.77 -2.22
CA SER A 106 -29.85 43.96 -1.43
C SER A 106 -29.98 43.61 0.06
N ARG A 107 -29.18 44.31 0.88
CA ARG A 107 -29.30 44.54 2.34
C ARG A 107 -30.24 43.61 3.13
N ARG A 108 -29.64 42.68 3.88
CA ARG A 108 -29.88 42.47 5.32
C ARG A 108 -28.62 41.83 5.92
N LYS A 109 -28.02 42.48 6.92
CA LYS A 109 -26.78 42.04 7.57
C LYS A 109 -27.08 40.82 8.45
N GLY A 110 -26.41 39.71 8.21
CA GLY A 110 -26.24 38.56 9.09
C GLY A 110 -24.99 37.82 8.65
N SER A 111 -23.99 37.73 9.53
CA SER A 111 -22.63 37.27 9.21
C SER A 111 -22.58 35.76 8.98
N ALA A 112 -22.04 35.33 7.84
CA ALA A 112 -21.47 34.00 7.72
C ALA A 112 -20.11 34.00 8.44
N THR A 113 -20.04 33.40 9.63
CA THR A 113 -18.85 33.34 10.49
C THR A 113 -18.17 31.97 10.42
N ALA A 114 -16.92 31.92 10.90
CA ALA A 114 -16.03 30.78 11.11
C ALA A 114 -16.62 29.53 11.84
N ALA A 115 -17.90 29.58 12.23
CA ALA A 115 -18.57 28.55 13.01
C ALA A 115 -18.65 27.18 12.32
N GLY A 116 -18.79 27.12 10.98
CA GLY A 116 -18.92 25.84 10.27
C GLY A 116 -17.63 25.01 10.24
N TYR A 117 -16.46 25.65 10.22
CA TYR A 117 -15.17 24.96 10.32
C TYR A 117 -14.81 24.62 11.77
N GLU A 118 -15.25 25.43 12.74
CA GLU A 118 -15.06 25.15 14.18
C GLU A 118 -15.91 23.95 14.65
N GLU A 119 -17.14 23.79 14.14
CA GLU A 119 -18.06 22.71 14.52
C GLU A 119 -17.62 21.33 13.96
N GLU A 120 -17.07 21.28 12.72
CA GLU A 120 -16.50 20.05 12.14
C GLU A 120 -15.21 19.61 12.85
N MET A 121 -14.37 20.54 13.28
CA MET A 121 -13.18 20.24 14.09
C MET A 121 -13.57 19.65 15.44
N GLU A 122 -14.64 20.17 16.06
CA GLU A 122 -15.19 19.62 17.30
C GLU A 122 -15.73 18.19 17.09
N GLU A 123 -16.37 17.91 15.94
CA GLU A 123 -16.85 16.56 15.62
C GLU A 123 -15.68 15.58 15.37
N ARG A 124 -14.63 16.00 14.67
CA ARG A 124 -13.44 15.17 14.43
C ARG A 124 -12.75 14.79 15.73
N GLU A 125 -12.55 15.77 16.62
CA GLU A 125 -11.96 15.55 17.94
C GLU A 125 -12.80 14.60 18.81
N LYS A 126 -14.13 14.72 18.77
CA LYS A 126 -15.05 13.77 19.44
C LYS A 126 -14.87 12.35 18.91
N VAL A 127 -14.76 12.16 17.59
CA VAL A 127 -14.55 10.84 16.98
C VAL A 127 -13.21 10.24 17.41
N VAL A 128 -12.13 11.03 17.44
CA VAL A 128 -10.82 10.58 17.95
C VAL A 128 -10.89 10.20 19.43
N CYS A 129 -11.57 11.01 20.25
CA CYS A 129 -11.76 10.71 21.68
C CYS A 129 -12.50 9.38 21.88
N LEU A 130 -13.59 9.15 21.14
CA LEU A 130 -14.34 7.91 21.20
C LEU A 130 -13.51 6.70 20.72
N ALA A 131 -12.68 6.85 19.69
CA ALA A 131 -11.77 5.80 19.24
C ALA A 131 -10.75 5.42 20.31
N LYS A 132 -10.19 6.39 21.05
CA LYS A 132 -9.28 6.16 22.18
C LYS A 132 -9.98 5.46 23.35
N LEU A 133 -11.21 5.83 23.67
CA LEU A 133 -12.01 5.16 24.69
C LEU A 133 -12.32 3.71 24.28
N ALA A 134 -12.66 3.48 23.01
CA ALA A 134 -12.90 2.15 22.47
C ALA A 134 -11.64 1.28 22.52
N GLU A 135 -10.46 1.84 22.22
CA GLU A 135 -9.17 1.16 22.37
C GLU A 135 -8.91 0.72 23.81
N GLN A 136 -9.08 1.63 24.79
CA GLN A 136 -8.89 1.32 26.21
C GLN A 136 -9.86 0.27 26.73
N ALA A 137 -11.06 0.20 26.15
CA ALA A 137 -12.07 -0.80 26.47
C ALA A 137 -11.94 -2.08 25.63
N GLU A 138 -10.92 -2.20 24.77
CA GLU A 138 -10.69 -3.29 23.82
C GLU A 138 -11.90 -3.57 22.88
N ARG A 139 -12.73 -2.54 22.65
CA ARG A 139 -13.88 -2.60 21.74
C ARG A 139 -13.47 -2.21 20.33
N TYR A 140 -12.64 -3.05 19.70
CA TYR A 140 -12.07 -2.75 18.38
C TYR A 140 -13.11 -2.62 17.26
N ASP A 141 -14.24 -3.31 17.33
CA ASP A 141 -15.34 -3.15 16.37
C ASP A 141 -15.92 -1.73 16.42
N ASP A 142 -16.16 -1.19 17.62
CA ASP A 142 -16.61 0.20 17.81
C ASP A 142 -15.53 1.19 17.32
N MET A 143 -14.27 0.92 17.66
CA MET A 143 -13.12 1.73 17.23
C MET A 143 -13.05 1.83 15.70
N VAL A 144 -13.28 0.71 15.00
CA VAL A 144 -13.34 0.66 13.54
C VAL A 144 -14.44 1.59 13.00
N GLU A 145 -15.64 1.58 13.59
CA GLU A 145 -16.73 2.47 13.14
C GLU A 145 -16.39 3.96 13.31
N TYR A 146 -15.76 4.34 14.43
CA TYR A 146 -15.28 5.71 14.62
C TYR A 146 -14.21 6.08 13.60
N MET A 147 -13.24 5.20 13.35
CA MET A 147 -12.16 5.46 12.41
C MET A 147 -12.63 5.47 10.94
N LYS A 148 -13.68 4.71 10.60
CA LYS A 148 -14.39 4.82 9.31
C LYS A 148 -15.05 6.19 9.16
N LYS A 149 -15.72 6.67 10.20
CA LYS A 149 -16.33 8.01 10.21
C LYS A 149 -15.26 9.09 10.01
N LEU A 150 -14.14 9.00 10.72
CA LEU A 150 -13.02 9.92 10.60
C LEU A 150 -12.43 9.96 9.18
N ALA A 151 -12.25 8.79 8.55
CA ALA A 151 -11.75 8.71 7.18
C ALA A 151 -12.69 9.41 6.18
N ARG A 152 -14.02 9.27 6.36
CA ARG A 152 -15.04 9.87 5.49
C ARG A 152 -15.23 11.38 5.68
N MET A 153 -14.51 12.00 6.61
CA MET A 153 -14.44 13.46 6.73
C MET A 153 -13.52 14.09 5.66
N ASP A 154 -12.85 13.26 4.84
CA ASP A 154 -12.00 13.70 3.72
C ASP A 154 -10.94 14.75 4.12
N VAL A 155 -10.30 14.51 5.28
CA VAL A 155 -9.13 15.26 5.77
C VAL A 155 -7.97 14.29 6.02
N ASP A 156 -6.79 14.65 5.55
CA ASP A 156 -5.56 13.86 5.70
C ASP A 156 -5.29 13.55 7.18
N MET A 157 -4.93 12.30 7.48
CA MET A 157 -4.85 11.82 8.86
C MET A 157 -3.52 12.20 9.54
N SER A 158 -3.62 12.68 10.78
CA SER A 158 -2.47 12.89 11.66
C SER A 158 -1.82 11.56 12.05
N ALA A 159 -0.61 11.60 12.63
CA ALA A 159 0.10 10.39 13.05
C ALA A 159 -0.70 9.58 14.08
N GLU A 160 -1.35 10.26 15.02
CA GLU A 160 -2.21 9.65 16.02
C GLU A 160 -3.46 9.01 15.39
N GLU A 161 -4.12 9.73 14.48
CA GLU A 161 -5.32 9.22 13.80
C GLU A 161 -4.99 8.01 12.94
N ARG A 162 -3.87 8.02 12.20
CA ARG A 162 -3.40 6.85 11.45
C ARG A 162 -3.10 5.68 12.36
N HIS A 163 -2.46 5.92 13.51
CA HIS A 163 -2.20 4.88 14.49
C HIS A 163 -3.50 4.22 14.96
N LEU A 164 -4.46 5.00 15.45
CA LEU A 164 -5.78 4.51 15.86
C LEU A 164 -6.49 3.75 14.73
N PHE A 165 -6.43 4.29 13.50
CA PHE A 165 -6.98 3.65 12.30
C PHE A 165 -6.39 2.25 12.11
N SER A 166 -5.06 2.11 12.18
CA SER A 166 -4.43 0.79 12.05
C SER A 166 -4.74 -0.15 13.21
N VAL A 167 -4.78 0.34 14.45
CA VAL A 167 -5.02 -0.49 15.64
C VAL A 167 -6.41 -1.13 15.57
N GLY A 168 -7.46 -0.34 15.32
CA GLY A 168 -8.83 -0.85 15.28
C GLY A 168 -9.00 -1.94 14.21
N PHE A 169 -8.55 -1.65 12.99
CA PHE A 169 -8.67 -2.58 11.88
C PHE A 169 -7.76 -3.82 12.05
N LYS A 170 -6.52 -3.67 12.55
CA LYS A 170 -5.60 -4.80 12.79
C LYS A 170 -6.16 -5.81 13.78
N ASN A 171 -6.73 -5.34 14.89
CA ASN A 171 -7.28 -6.24 15.91
C ASN A 171 -8.53 -6.96 15.41
N THR A 172 -9.43 -6.24 14.72
CA THR A 172 -10.65 -6.80 14.13
C THR A 172 -10.35 -7.90 13.11
N ILE A 173 -9.44 -7.64 12.15
CA ILE A 173 -9.07 -8.63 11.13
C ILE A 173 -8.22 -9.76 11.72
N GLY A 174 -7.39 -9.47 12.73
CA GLY A 174 -6.52 -10.43 13.39
C GLY A 174 -7.29 -11.58 14.04
N ALA A 175 -8.36 -11.26 14.78
CA ALA A 175 -9.23 -12.26 15.39
C ALA A 175 -9.84 -13.21 14.34
N LYS A 176 -10.38 -12.65 13.25
CA LYS A 176 -11.00 -13.45 12.17
C LYS A 176 -9.99 -14.34 11.45
N ARG A 177 -8.77 -13.83 11.19
CA ARG A 177 -7.69 -14.62 10.57
C ARG A 177 -7.24 -15.77 11.47
N ALA A 178 -7.15 -15.54 12.78
CA ALA A 178 -6.84 -16.60 13.74
C ALA A 178 -7.91 -17.72 13.71
N SER A 179 -9.20 -17.34 13.74
CA SER A 179 -10.29 -18.31 13.61
C SER A 179 -10.24 -19.09 12.30
N TRP A 180 -9.98 -18.42 11.17
CA TRP A 180 -9.85 -19.08 9.87
C TRP A 180 -8.69 -20.09 9.84
N ARG A 181 -7.52 -19.75 10.39
CA ARG A 181 -6.38 -20.67 10.46
C ARG A 181 -6.67 -21.92 11.28
N ILE A 182 -7.36 -21.76 12.42
CA ILE A 182 -7.78 -22.90 13.24
C ILE A 182 -8.69 -23.83 12.44
N LEU A 183 -9.70 -23.30 11.76
CA LEU A 183 -10.61 -24.10 10.94
C LEU A 183 -9.90 -24.78 9.77
N SER A 184 -8.99 -24.08 9.08
CA SER A 184 -8.16 -24.67 8.03
C SER A 184 -7.31 -25.83 8.54
N SER A 185 -6.76 -25.73 9.76
CA SER A 185 -6.00 -26.82 10.38
C SER A 185 -6.89 -28.00 10.80
N LEU A 186 -8.11 -27.74 11.27
CA LEU A 186 -9.07 -28.78 11.62
C LEU A 186 -9.55 -29.53 10.38
N GLU A 187 -9.84 -28.81 9.29
CA GLU A 187 -10.26 -29.39 8.01
C GLU A 187 -9.23 -30.39 7.48
N GLN A 188 -7.94 -30.09 7.59
CA GLN A 188 -6.85 -30.99 7.18
C GLN A 188 -6.78 -32.30 7.98
N LYS A 189 -7.35 -32.34 9.18
CA LYS A 189 -7.33 -33.52 10.06
C LYS A 189 -8.55 -34.42 9.88
N VAL A 190 -9.58 -33.96 9.18
CA VAL A 190 -10.82 -34.71 8.98
C VAL A 190 -10.76 -35.51 7.68
N THR A 191 -11.30 -36.74 7.71
CA THR A 191 -11.38 -37.59 6.52
C THR A 191 -12.43 -37.05 5.56
N ALA A 192 -12.11 -37.00 4.27
CA ALA A 192 -13.04 -36.53 3.24
C ALA A 192 -14.37 -37.30 3.29
N GLY A 193 -15.48 -36.57 3.36
CA GLY A 193 -16.84 -37.15 3.38
C GLY A 193 -17.44 -37.37 4.78
N ASP A 194 -16.70 -37.10 5.86
CA ASP A 194 -17.27 -37.08 7.21
C ASP A 194 -18.21 -35.89 7.40
N GLN A 195 -19.30 -36.09 8.14
CA GLN A 195 -20.29 -35.06 8.48
C GLN A 195 -19.63 -33.88 9.21
N THR A 196 -18.61 -34.15 10.02
CA THR A 196 -17.78 -33.15 10.69
C THR A 196 -17.05 -32.26 9.69
N GLY A 197 -16.52 -32.84 8.61
CA GLY A 197 -15.80 -32.10 7.56
C GLY A 197 -16.72 -31.13 6.82
N VAL A 198 -17.95 -31.56 6.52
CA VAL A 198 -18.97 -30.70 5.90
C VAL A 198 -19.34 -29.52 6.82
N MET A 199 -19.46 -29.74 8.13
CA MET A 199 -19.73 -28.67 9.09
C MET A 199 -18.56 -27.67 9.21
N ILE A 200 -17.32 -28.17 9.19
CA ILE A 200 -16.12 -27.33 9.23
C ILE A 200 -16.02 -26.46 7.97
N ASP A 201 -16.18 -27.05 6.79
CA ASP A 201 -16.15 -26.31 5.51
C ASP A 201 -17.23 -25.22 5.46
N ALA A 202 -18.46 -25.54 5.87
CA ALA A 202 -19.55 -24.56 5.93
C ALA A 202 -19.23 -23.39 6.87
N TYR A 203 -18.69 -23.68 8.06
CA TYR A 203 -18.33 -22.63 9.01
C TYR A 203 -17.11 -21.82 8.56
N LYS A 204 -16.12 -22.48 7.94
CA LYS A 204 -14.94 -21.84 7.36
C LYS A 204 -15.33 -20.83 6.28
N ARG A 205 -16.24 -21.19 5.36
CA ARG A 205 -16.76 -20.27 4.33
C ARG A 205 -17.42 -19.04 4.92
N LYS A 206 -18.20 -19.19 6.01
CA LYS A 206 -18.78 -18.05 6.72
C LYS A 206 -17.68 -17.08 7.20
N ILE A 207 -16.59 -17.59 7.77
CA ILE A 207 -15.46 -16.75 8.20
C ILE A 207 -14.76 -16.11 7.00
N GLU A 208 -14.58 -16.83 5.90
CA GLU A 208 -14.01 -16.28 4.67
C GLU A 208 -14.84 -15.12 4.10
N ASP A 209 -16.18 -15.22 4.14
CA ASP A 209 -17.06 -14.13 3.74
C ASP A 209 -16.94 -12.91 4.66
N GLU A 210 -16.88 -13.13 5.98
CA GLU A 210 -16.62 -12.05 6.95
C GLU A 210 -15.26 -11.37 6.72
N LEU A 211 -14.20 -12.16 6.50
CA LEU A 211 -12.87 -11.66 6.18
C LEU A 211 -12.88 -10.84 4.88
N ARG A 212 -13.55 -11.36 3.84
CA ARG A 212 -13.67 -10.70 2.54
C ARG A 212 -14.41 -9.37 2.64
N MET A 213 -15.50 -9.32 3.42
CA MET A 213 -16.23 -8.07 3.68
C MET A 213 -15.35 -7.02 4.35
N VAL A 214 -14.66 -7.36 5.45
CA VAL A 214 -13.79 -6.43 6.18
C VAL A 214 -12.64 -5.94 5.28
N CYS A 215 -12.01 -6.84 4.53
CA CYS A 215 -10.92 -6.47 3.62
C CYS A 215 -11.40 -5.53 2.51
N ASN A 216 -12.52 -5.83 1.85
CA ASN A 216 -13.03 -4.98 0.78
C ASN A 216 -13.48 -3.61 1.28
N GLU A 217 -14.06 -3.54 2.47
CA GLU A 217 -14.47 -2.27 3.07
C GLU A 217 -13.27 -1.36 3.33
N ILE A 218 -12.23 -1.86 4.00
CA ILE A 218 -11.06 -1.01 4.28
C ILE A 218 -10.29 -0.65 3.01
N LEU A 219 -10.20 -1.58 2.04
CA LEU A 219 -9.59 -1.28 0.74
C LEU A 219 -10.33 -0.16 0.01
N SER A 220 -11.67 -0.16 0.10
CA SER A 220 -12.50 0.91 -0.45
C SER A 220 -12.25 2.25 0.25
N ILE A 221 -12.20 2.26 1.59
CA ILE A 221 -11.90 3.46 2.37
C ILE A 221 -10.53 4.02 2.03
N ILE A 222 -9.50 3.16 1.99
CA ILE A 222 -8.14 3.57 1.66
C ILE A 222 -8.09 4.18 0.25
N ALA A 223 -8.75 3.56 -0.73
CA ALA A 223 -8.72 4.02 -2.11
C ALA A 223 -9.49 5.32 -2.35
N ILE A 224 -10.61 5.53 -1.63
CA ILE A 224 -11.51 6.66 -1.87
C ILE A 224 -11.15 7.86 -0.98
N HIS A 225 -10.86 7.62 0.30
CA HIS A 225 -10.79 8.64 1.33
C HIS A 225 -9.37 8.87 1.87
N CYS A 226 -8.48 7.87 1.86
CA CYS A 226 -7.14 8.04 2.46
C CYS A 226 -6.07 8.41 1.43
N LEU A 227 -5.83 7.56 0.43
CA LEU A 227 -4.74 7.74 -0.55
C LEU A 227 -4.86 9.04 -1.36
N PRO A 228 -6.05 9.49 -1.82
CA PRO A 228 -6.17 10.73 -2.57
C PRO A 228 -5.83 11.99 -1.76
N LEU A 229 -5.83 11.89 -0.43
CA LEU A 229 -5.59 13.00 0.49
C LEU A 229 -4.22 12.95 1.15
N ALA A 230 -3.49 11.84 1.03
CA ALA A 230 -2.17 11.68 1.62
C ALA A 230 -1.19 12.73 1.06
N THR A 231 -0.90 13.75 1.86
CA THR A 231 -0.02 14.86 1.45
C THR A 231 1.44 14.62 1.77
N SER A 232 1.73 13.77 2.76
CA SER A 232 3.09 13.41 3.19
C SER A 232 3.49 12.02 2.70
N GLY A 233 4.80 11.80 2.50
CA GLY A 233 5.36 10.48 2.21
C GLY A 233 5.03 9.46 3.28
N GLU A 234 5.00 9.85 4.56
CA GLU A 234 4.57 8.98 5.64
C GLU A 234 3.15 8.45 5.44
N ASN A 235 2.20 9.31 5.11
CA ASN A 235 0.79 8.94 4.93
C ASN A 235 0.63 8.06 3.69
N ALA A 236 1.29 8.45 2.59
CA ALA A 236 1.25 7.70 1.35
C ALA A 236 1.79 6.27 1.58
N VAL A 237 2.99 6.15 2.16
CA VAL A 237 3.62 4.86 2.45
C VAL A 237 2.76 4.04 3.41
N PHE A 238 2.23 4.65 4.47
CA PHE A 238 1.38 3.99 5.45
C PHE A 238 0.13 3.38 4.80
N PHE A 239 -0.61 4.15 4.00
CA PHE A 239 -1.84 3.67 3.37
C PHE A 239 -1.58 2.68 2.23
N TYR A 240 -0.49 2.84 1.46
CA TYR A 240 -0.11 1.82 0.46
C TYR A 240 0.32 0.52 1.12
N LYS A 241 1.08 0.58 2.23
CA LYS A 241 1.41 -0.59 3.05
C LYS A 241 0.14 -1.29 3.53
N MET A 242 -0.80 -0.53 4.11
CA MET A 242 -2.05 -1.07 4.60
C MET A 242 -2.87 -1.71 3.47
N LYS A 243 -2.95 -1.05 2.30
CA LYS A 243 -3.56 -1.62 1.09
C LYS A 243 -2.92 -2.98 0.71
N GLY A 244 -1.59 -3.05 0.72
CA GLY A 244 -0.84 -4.29 0.49
C GLY A 244 -1.17 -5.38 1.51
N ASP A 245 -1.23 -5.02 2.80
CA ASP A 245 -1.59 -5.94 3.89
C ASP A 245 -2.99 -6.55 3.70
N TYR A 246 -4.00 -5.75 3.35
CA TYR A 246 -5.36 -6.26 3.17
C TYR A 246 -5.53 -7.09 1.90
N TYR A 247 -4.85 -6.75 0.80
CA TYR A 247 -4.82 -7.65 -0.35
C TYR A 247 -4.06 -8.95 -0.07
N ARG A 248 -3.00 -8.90 0.75
CA ARG A 248 -2.31 -10.10 1.22
C ARG A 248 -3.24 -10.98 2.06
N TYR A 249 -4.05 -10.40 2.94
CA TYR A 249 -5.06 -11.16 3.70
C TYR A 249 -6.10 -11.80 2.79
N LEU A 250 -6.59 -11.08 1.76
CA LEU A 250 -7.46 -11.69 0.74
C LEU A 250 -6.79 -12.87 0.03
N ALA A 251 -5.53 -12.73 -0.36
CA ALA A 251 -4.77 -13.78 -1.05
C ALA A 251 -4.50 -15.02 -0.19
N GLU A 252 -4.52 -14.89 1.14
CA GLU A 252 -4.25 -15.98 2.09
C GLU A 252 -5.32 -17.09 2.01
N PHE A 253 -6.60 -16.71 1.96
CA PHE A 253 -7.72 -17.64 1.95
C PHE A 253 -8.41 -17.81 0.59
N SER A 254 -8.16 -16.90 -0.36
CA SER A 254 -8.70 -17.02 -1.71
C SER A 254 -8.06 -18.17 -2.49
N THR A 255 -8.72 -18.63 -3.55
CA THR A 255 -8.21 -19.68 -4.46
C THR A 255 -8.30 -19.25 -5.92
N GLY A 256 -7.60 -19.98 -6.81
CA GLY A 256 -7.66 -19.78 -8.26
C GLY A 256 -7.37 -18.34 -8.71
N ASN A 257 -8.24 -17.79 -9.55
CA ASN A 257 -8.09 -16.45 -10.13
C ASN A 257 -8.24 -15.33 -9.09
N GLU A 258 -9.08 -15.52 -8.05
CA GLU A 258 -9.25 -14.53 -6.98
C GLU A 258 -7.94 -14.37 -6.20
N LYS A 259 -7.30 -15.49 -5.83
CA LYS A 259 -5.97 -15.48 -5.17
C LYS A 259 -4.94 -14.73 -5.99
N LYS A 260 -4.87 -15.02 -7.30
CA LYS A 260 -3.90 -14.38 -8.20
C LYS A 260 -4.15 -12.88 -8.29
N ALA A 261 -5.40 -12.45 -8.48
CA ALA A 261 -5.75 -11.03 -8.54
C ALA A 261 -5.42 -10.30 -7.23
N ALA A 262 -5.73 -10.89 -6.08
CA ALA A 262 -5.38 -10.33 -4.78
C ALA A 262 -3.86 -10.23 -4.58
N ALA A 263 -3.10 -11.26 -4.95
CA ALA A 263 -1.65 -11.25 -4.87
C ALA A 263 -1.02 -10.19 -5.79
N ASP A 264 -1.51 -10.05 -7.03
CA ASP A 264 -1.04 -9.02 -7.97
C ASP A 264 -1.30 -7.60 -7.41
N GLN A 265 -2.47 -7.37 -6.81
CA GLN A 265 -2.79 -6.08 -6.17
C GLN A 265 -1.94 -5.82 -4.92
N ALA A 266 -1.68 -6.84 -4.09
CA ALA A 266 -0.79 -6.72 -2.95
C ALA A 266 0.64 -6.34 -3.39
N LEU A 267 1.15 -7.01 -4.42
CA LEU A 267 2.47 -6.74 -4.99
C LEU A 267 2.57 -5.28 -5.49
N MET A 268 1.58 -4.81 -6.26
CA MET A 268 1.55 -3.42 -6.74
C MET A 268 1.54 -2.41 -5.60
N ALA A 269 0.73 -2.65 -4.55
CA ALA A 269 0.62 -1.76 -3.40
C ALA A 269 1.93 -1.70 -2.59
N TYR A 270 2.55 -2.84 -2.31
CA TYR A 270 3.84 -2.87 -1.62
C TYR A 270 4.96 -2.24 -2.45
N GLN A 271 4.99 -2.47 -3.77
CA GLN A 271 5.97 -1.83 -4.65
C GLN A 271 5.83 -0.30 -4.63
N HIS A 272 4.60 0.22 -4.71
CA HIS A 272 4.36 1.66 -4.55
C HIS A 272 4.82 2.17 -3.18
N ALA A 273 4.49 1.46 -2.10
CA ALA A 273 4.93 1.83 -0.76
C ALA A 273 6.47 1.87 -0.66
N MET A 274 7.17 0.88 -1.20
CA MET A 274 8.64 0.83 -1.20
C MET A 274 9.26 1.97 -1.99
N VAL A 275 8.72 2.31 -3.18
CA VAL A 275 9.23 3.41 -4.00
C VAL A 275 9.13 4.73 -3.25
N VAL A 276 7.96 5.05 -2.68
CA VAL A 276 7.76 6.30 -1.94
C VAL A 276 8.59 6.30 -0.65
N ALA A 277 8.69 5.18 0.05
CA ALA A 277 9.49 5.06 1.26
C ALA A 277 10.98 5.27 0.99
N SER A 278 11.50 4.71 -0.11
CA SER A 278 12.91 4.89 -0.49
C SER A 278 13.24 6.33 -0.89
N SER A 279 12.28 7.11 -1.40
CA SER A 279 12.48 8.50 -1.79
C SER A 279 12.26 9.51 -0.66
N GLU A 280 11.32 9.24 0.26
CA GLU A 280 10.87 10.24 1.23
C GLU A 280 11.21 9.91 2.69
N LEU A 281 11.56 8.66 3.01
CA LEU A 281 11.82 8.21 4.38
C LEU A 281 13.24 7.68 4.52
N SER A 282 13.89 7.96 5.66
CA SER A 282 15.22 7.42 5.93
C SER A 282 15.17 5.89 6.08
N PRO A 283 16.24 5.16 5.73
CA PRO A 283 16.32 3.70 5.93
C PRO A 283 15.92 3.20 7.32
N ALA A 284 16.30 3.92 8.38
CA ALA A 284 15.95 3.60 9.76
C ALA A 284 14.52 4.03 10.15
N HIS A 285 13.75 4.67 9.27
CA HIS A 285 12.39 5.12 9.58
C HIS A 285 11.44 3.94 9.84
N GLN A 286 10.69 3.98 10.95
CA GLN A 286 9.81 2.88 11.39
C GLN A 286 8.79 2.45 10.33
N ILE A 287 8.18 3.39 9.60
CA ILE A 287 7.19 3.07 8.56
C ILE A 287 7.86 2.35 7.38
N ARG A 288 9.07 2.76 6.97
CA ARG A 288 9.81 2.14 5.87
C ARG A 288 10.21 0.70 6.22
N LEU A 289 10.74 0.50 7.43
CA LEU A 289 11.05 -0.83 7.97
C LEU A 289 9.80 -1.70 8.04
N GLY A 290 8.67 -1.16 8.50
CA GLY A 290 7.40 -1.87 8.55
C GLY A 290 6.89 -2.31 7.17
N VAL A 291 7.10 -1.51 6.12
CA VAL A 291 6.77 -1.92 4.74
C VAL A 291 7.65 -3.09 4.31
N ALA A 292 8.97 -2.99 4.51
CA ALA A 292 9.92 -4.02 4.12
C ALA A 292 9.66 -5.35 4.83
N LEU A 293 9.34 -5.30 6.13
CA LEU A 293 8.94 -6.46 6.92
C LEU A 293 7.70 -7.16 6.34
N ASN A 294 6.65 -6.40 6.05
CA ASN A 294 5.41 -7.00 5.54
C ASN A 294 5.57 -7.47 4.09
N PHE A 295 6.41 -6.80 3.30
CA PHE A 295 6.66 -7.17 1.92
C PHE A 295 7.54 -8.43 1.80
N SER A 296 8.51 -8.62 2.69
CA SER A 296 9.28 -9.87 2.75
C SER A 296 8.38 -11.03 3.14
N VAL A 297 7.53 -10.88 4.17
CA VAL A 297 6.53 -11.88 4.55
C VAL A 297 5.58 -12.20 3.39
N PHE A 298 5.15 -11.19 2.61
CA PHE A 298 4.35 -11.42 1.41
C PHE A 298 5.07 -12.29 0.36
N PHE A 299 6.34 -12.01 0.07
CA PHE A 299 7.13 -12.85 -0.83
C PHE A 299 7.27 -14.26 -0.33
N TYR A 300 7.43 -14.43 0.98
CA TYR A 300 7.58 -15.73 1.63
C TYR A 300 6.27 -16.53 1.59
N GLU A 301 5.22 -16.02 2.24
CA GLU A 301 3.98 -16.76 2.51
C GLU A 301 3.03 -16.83 1.30
N ILE A 302 2.99 -15.80 0.44
CA ILE A 302 2.00 -15.72 -0.65
C ILE A 302 2.60 -16.11 -2.00
N LEU A 303 3.78 -15.58 -2.32
CA LEU A 303 4.42 -15.81 -3.62
C LEU A 303 5.37 -17.02 -3.63
N ASN A 304 5.63 -17.65 -2.47
CA ASN A 304 6.58 -18.74 -2.31
C ASN A 304 7.99 -18.42 -2.88
N SER A 305 8.36 -17.14 -2.87
CA SER A 305 9.60 -16.62 -3.43
C SER A 305 10.60 -16.31 -2.30
N HIS A 306 10.98 -17.36 -1.57
CA HIS A 306 11.84 -17.36 -0.38
C HIS A 306 13.11 -16.52 -0.55
N GLU A 307 13.81 -16.67 -1.68
CA GLU A 307 15.03 -15.89 -1.98
C GLU A 307 14.77 -14.37 -2.01
N ARG A 308 13.68 -13.94 -2.66
CA ARG A 308 13.32 -12.50 -2.68
C ARG A 308 12.89 -12.02 -1.30
N ALA A 309 12.17 -12.83 -0.53
CA ALA A 309 11.78 -12.48 0.83
C ALA A 309 13.02 -12.19 1.68
N TYR A 310 14.01 -13.08 1.63
CA TYR A 310 15.29 -12.95 2.32
C TYR A 310 16.03 -11.68 1.86
N GLN A 311 16.17 -11.45 0.55
CA GLN A 311 16.85 -10.28 0.01
C GLN A 311 16.20 -8.96 0.48
N VAL A 312 14.87 -8.86 0.42
CA VAL A 312 14.14 -7.65 0.87
C VAL A 312 14.35 -7.40 2.36
N ALA A 313 14.23 -8.45 3.19
CA ALA A 313 14.41 -8.31 4.63
C ALA A 313 15.85 -7.95 5.00
N LYS A 314 16.83 -8.61 4.38
CA LYS A 314 18.26 -8.38 4.61
C LYS A 314 18.69 -6.99 4.19
N GLN A 315 18.26 -6.54 3.01
CA GLN A 315 18.57 -5.19 2.53
C GLN A 315 18.05 -4.12 3.50
N ALA A 316 16.79 -4.23 3.93
CA ALA A 316 16.21 -3.27 4.86
C ALA A 316 16.93 -3.26 6.22
N PHE A 317 17.31 -4.43 6.73
CA PHE A 317 18.07 -4.56 7.97
C PHE A 317 19.45 -3.92 7.86
N ASP A 318 20.21 -4.23 6.81
CA ASP A 318 21.58 -3.74 6.59
C ASP A 318 21.60 -2.20 6.41
N GLU A 319 20.66 -1.66 5.62
CA GLU A 319 20.56 -0.21 5.39
C GLU A 319 20.23 0.55 6.68
N ALA A 320 19.28 0.05 7.49
CA ALA A 320 18.92 0.68 8.76
C ALA A 320 20.04 0.56 9.81
N ALA A 321 20.72 -0.58 9.88
CA ALA A 321 21.86 -0.77 10.78
C ALA A 321 23.00 0.19 10.45
N ALA A 322 23.29 0.40 9.16
CA ALA A 322 24.30 1.36 8.73
C ALA A 322 23.96 2.81 9.17
N GLU A 323 22.70 3.22 9.00
CA GLU A 323 22.25 4.56 9.39
C GLU A 323 22.31 4.77 10.91
N ILE A 324 21.82 3.80 11.71
CA ILE A 324 21.85 3.88 13.18
C ILE A 324 23.29 3.97 13.69
N ASN A 325 24.19 3.14 13.17
CA ASN A 325 25.60 3.16 13.55
C ASN A 325 26.28 4.51 13.22
N SER A 326 25.80 5.20 12.17
CA SER A 326 26.33 6.52 11.78
C SER A 326 25.73 7.70 12.56
N SER A 327 24.53 7.56 13.11
CA SER A 327 23.72 8.69 13.62
C SER A 327 23.91 9.00 15.12
N GLY A 328 24.70 8.24 15.85
CA GLY A 328 24.84 8.38 17.31
C GLY A 328 23.60 7.88 18.07
N ASP A 329 23.80 7.47 19.32
CA ASP A 329 22.81 6.72 20.10
C ASP A 329 21.62 7.60 20.54
N GLY A 330 20.38 7.17 20.27
CA GLY A 330 19.16 7.76 20.84
C GLY A 330 18.02 8.14 19.89
N ALA A 331 18.24 8.29 18.58
CA ALA A 331 17.23 8.80 17.64
C ALA A 331 16.19 7.76 17.16
N TYR A 332 16.46 6.46 17.30
CA TYR A 332 15.72 5.40 16.60
C TYR A 332 15.14 4.32 17.53
N LYS A 333 14.67 4.69 18.74
CA LYS A 333 14.11 3.72 19.69
C LYS A 333 12.97 2.90 19.07
N ASP A 334 12.11 3.53 18.27
CA ASP A 334 10.96 2.87 17.64
C ASP A 334 11.35 1.93 16.48
N SER A 335 12.52 2.15 15.88
CA SER A 335 13.03 1.35 14.76
C SER A 335 13.60 0.01 15.21
N THR A 336 14.04 -0.08 16.48
CA THR A 336 14.67 -1.29 17.03
C THR A 336 13.74 -2.50 17.01
N LEU A 337 12.45 -2.31 17.30
CA LEU A 337 11.46 -3.39 17.25
C LEU A 337 11.31 -3.95 15.83
N MET A 338 11.20 -3.10 14.82
CA MET A 338 11.05 -3.55 13.43
C MET A 338 12.31 -4.25 12.92
N MET A 339 13.49 -3.76 13.28
CA MET A 339 14.75 -4.41 12.95
C MET A 339 14.89 -5.78 13.63
N GLN A 340 14.44 -5.90 14.88
CA GLN A 340 14.44 -7.19 15.57
C GLN A 340 13.52 -8.20 14.87
N LEU A 341 12.32 -7.80 14.48
CA LEU A 341 11.40 -8.67 13.73
C LEU A 341 11.97 -9.09 12.36
N LEU A 342 12.66 -8.20 11.67
CA LEU A 342 13.38 -8.54 10.43
C LEU A 342 14.49 -9.57 10.69
N LYS A 343 15.27 -9.39 11.76
CA LYS A 343 16.33 -10.31 12.17
C LYS A 343 15.78 -11.69 12.52
N ASP A 344 14.67 -11.74 13.26
CA ASP A 344 14.00 -12.99 13.64
C ASP A 344 13.52 -13.76 12.40
N ASN A 345 12.89 -13.06 11.44
CA ASN A 345 12.49 -13.67 10.17
C ASN A 345 13.69 -14.20 9.36
N LEU A 346 14.78 -13.43 9.28
CA LEU A 346 15.99 -13.85 8.57
C LEU A 346 16.59 -15.11 9.20
N ALA A 347 16.64 -15.19 10.53
CA ALA A 347 17.15 -16.35 11.25
C ALA A 347 16.28 -17.60 10.99
N LEU A 348 14.96 -17.45 11.09
CA LEU A 348 14.00 -18.53 10.81
C LEU A 348 14.17 -19.05 9.38
N TRP A 349 14.13 -18.17 8.38
CA TRP A 349 14.19 -18.58 6.97
C TRP A 349 15.55 -19.14 6.56
N THR A 350 16.64 -18.67 7.18
CA THR A 350 17.98 -19.27 6.95
C THR A 350 18.00 -20.73 7.43
N SER A 351 17.45 -21.01 8.61
CA SER A 351 17.41 -22.38 9.15
C SER A 351 16.57 -23.34 8.30
N GLU A 352 15.50 -22.84 7.68
CA GLU A 352 14.64 -23.61 6.77
C GLU A 352 15.32 -23.84 5.41
N LEU A 353 16.06 -22.84 4.90
CA LEU A 353 16.79 -22.95 3.62
C LEU A 353 18.04 -23.82 3.70
N THR A 354 18.75 -23.81 4.84
CA THR A 354 19.94 -24.66 5.04
C THR A 354 19.60 -26.07 5.49
N GLY A 355 18.30 -26.38 5.69
CA GLY A 355 17.80 -27.69 6.07
C GLY A 355 18.40 -28.15 7.40
N GLY A 356 17.82 -27.71 8.53
CA GLY A 356 18.25 -28.04 9.88
C GLY A 356 19.14 -29.27 10.00
N GLU A 357 20.45 -29.04 10.13
CA GLU A 357 21.43 -30.07 10.49
C GLU A 357 21.16 -30.47 11.96
N THR A 358 20.11 -31.24 12.20
CA THR A 358 20.16 -32.21 13.30
C THR A 358 21.12 -33.29 12.85
N SER A 359 22.34 -33.21 13.38
CA SER A 359 23.30 -34.31 13.46
C SER A 359 22.55 -35.63 13.71
N LYS A 360 22.44 -36.44 12.66
CA LYS A 360 22.44 -37.89 12.84
C LYS A 360 23.84 -38.24 13.33
N ASP A 361 24.03 -38.19 14.64
CA ASP A 361 25.01 -39.06 15.28
C ASP A 361 24.38 -40.45 15.30
N ASP A 362 24.54 -41.15 14.18
CA ASP A 362 24.70 -42.59 14.22
C ASP A 362 26.06 -42.87 14.88
N ASP A 363 26.06 -43.81 15.83
CA ASP A 363 27.19 -44.53 16.45
C ASP A 363 27.46 -44.22 17.94
N ILE A 364 26.77 -44.97 18.81
CA ILE A 364 27.40 -45.57 19.99
C ILE A 364 27.06 -47.06 20.03
N ASP A 365 28.08 -47.84 19.64
CA ASP A 365 28.43 -49.22 20.01
C ASP A 365 27.44 -50.06 20.84
N MET A 366 27.07 -51.21 20.27
CA MET A 366 26.71 -52.41 21.01
C MET A 366 27.64 -53.54 20.56
N GLU A 367 28.81 -53.64 21.21
CA GLU A 367 29.58 -54.88 21.34
C GLU A 367 29.82 -55.15 22.84
N GLY A 368 29.48 -56.37 23.29
CA GLY A 368 29.82 -56.90 24.62
C GLY A 368 28.72 -57.68 25.29
#